data_AF-A0A7V7K0W4-F1
#
_entry.id   AF-A0A7V7K0W4-F1
#
_cell.length_a   1.000
_cell.length_b   1.000
_cell.length_c   1.000
_cell.angle_alpha   90.00
_cell.angle_beta   90.00
_cell.angle_gamma   90.00
#
_symmetry.space_group_name_H-M   'P 1'
#
loop_
_entity.id
_entity.type
_entity.pdbx_description
1 polymer ?
#
loop_
_entity_poly.entity_id
_entity_poly.type
_entity_poly.pdbx_seq_one_letter_code
_entity_poly.pdbx_strand_id
1 'polypeptide(L)'
;MNEFKLTDNQAALIIELTPAGEVEVDIAIPEVENTNKDFAAAVCLAIAKKLMNDGRFQQEILAAVEAGETAGTFGGSGGSH
;
A
#
# COMPACT_ATOMS: atom_id res chain seq x y z
N MET A 1 -2.67 -13.06 -16.76
CA MET A 1 -2.32 -11.96 -15.83
C MET A 1 -3.47 -10.98 -15.84
N ASN A 2 -4.12 -10.71 -14.71
CA ASN A 2 -5.13 -9.66 -14.65
C ASN A 2 -4.42 -8.31 -14.75
N GLU A 3 -4.79 -7.48 -15.72
CA GLU A 3 -4.29 -6.10 -15.83
C GLU A 3 -4.83 -5.29 -14.63
N PHE A 4 -3.93 -4.81 -13.78
CA PHE A 4 -4.26 -3.85 -12.72
C PHE A 4 -4.13 -2.44 -13.29
N LYS A 5 -5.26 -1.73 -13.44
CA LYS A 5 -5.28 -0.34 -13.94
C LYS A 5 -5.72 0.60 -12.84
N LEU A 6 -4.88 1.58 -12.53
CA LEU A 6 -5.20 2.66 -11.60
C LEU A 6 -6.19 3.63 -12.25
N THR A 7 -7.22 4.02 -11.50
CA THR A 7 -8.08 5.15 -11.87
C THR A 7 -7.41 6.48 -11.52
N ASP A 8 -7.91 7.60 -12.07
CA ASP A 8 -7.31 8.93 -11.89
C ASP A 8 -7.21 9.43 -10.44
N ASN A 9 -7.89 8.82 -9.48
CA ASN A 9 -7.83 9.19 -8.07
C ASN A 9 -7.10 8.15 -7.21
N GLN A 10 -6.37 7.23 -7.85
CA GLN A 10 -5.64 6.17 -7.16
C GLN A 10 -4.14 6.31 -7.38
N ALA A 11 -3.40 5.94 -6.35
CA ALA A 11 -1.97 5.65 -6.40
C ALA A 11 -1.76 4.25 -5.79
N ALA A 12 -0.74 3.54 -6.23
CA ALA A 12 -0.32 2.29 -5.62
C ALA A 12 1.07 2.41 -5.03
N LEU A 13 1.20 1.93 -3.79
CA LEU A 13 2.50 1.66 -3.18
C LEU A 13 2.86 0.22 -3.53
N ILE A 14 3.95 0.04 -4.26
CA ILE A 14 4.46 -1.24 -4.72
C ILE A 14 5.66 -1.58 -3.83
N ILE A 15 5.66 -2.79 -3.27
CA ILE A 15 6.75 -3.28 -2.43
C ILE A 15 7.27 -4.54 -3.10
N GLU A 16 8.55 -4.52 -3.48
CA GLU A 16 9.22 -5.64 -4.12
C GLU A 16 10.37 -6.12 -3.23
N LEU A 17 10.57 -7.43 -3.19
CA LEU A 17 11.73 -8.04 -2.57
C LEU A 17 12.72 -8.36 -3.67
N THR A 18 13.91 -7.75 -3.60
CA THR A 18 14.98 -8.07 -4.54
C THR A 18 15.47 -9.50 -4.33
N PRO A 19 16.15 -10.11 -5.32
CA PRO A 19 16.80 -11.40 -5.14
C PRO A 19 17.83 -11.43 -4.00
N ALA A 20 18.34 -10.27 -3.57
CA ALA A 20 19.24 -10.14 -2.44
C ALA A 20 18.51 -10.06 -1.08
N GLY A 21 17.17 -10.05 -1.09
CA GLY A 21 16.34 -9.91 0.10
C GLY A 21 16.18 -8.47 0.59
N GLU A 22 16.53 -7.49 -0.23
CA GLU A 22 16.32 -6.07 0.06
C GLU A 22 14.88 -5.67 -0.31
N VAL A 23 14.34 -4.69 0.40
CA VAL A 23 13.00 -4.16 0.12
C VAL A 23 13.13 -2.93 -0.79
N GLU A 24 12.59 -3.03 -2.00
CA GLU A 24 12.40 -1.91 -2.91
C GLU A 24 10.96 -1.40 -2.81
N VAL A 25 10.81 -0.07 -2.88
CA VAL A 25 9.52 0.59 -2.72
C VAL A 25 9.32 1.56 -3.89
N ASP A 26 8.27 1.31 -4.65
CA ASP A 26 7.87 2.10 -5.81
C ASP A 26 6.47 2.68 -5.64
N ILE A 27 6.20 3.76 -6.37
CA ILE A 27 4.88 4.41 -6.37
C ILE A 27 4.39 4.53 -7.80
N ALA A 28 3.30 3.82 -8.11
CA ALA A 28 2.62 3.94 -9.38
C ALA A 28 1.51 4.97 -9.30
N ILE A 29 1.50 5.91 -10.25
CA ILE A 29 0.51 6.96 -10.41
C ILE A 29 0.14 7.08 -11.90
N PRO A 30 -1.15 7.27 -12.24
CA PRO A 30 -1.57 7.40 -13.63
C PRO A 30 -1.10 8.74 -14.24
N GLU A 31 -0.53 8.69 -15.44
CA GLU A 31 0.18 9.80 -16.13
C GLU A 31 -0.65 11.07 -16.41
N VAL A 32 -1.97 11.04 -16.25
CA VAL A 32 -2.86 12.16 -16.61
C VAL A 32 -2.77 13.32 -15.61
N GLU A 33 -2.50 14.56 -16.04
CA GLU A 33 -2.48 15.72 -15.13
C GLU A 33 -3.86 15.98 -14.49
N ASN A 34 -4.02 15.65 -13.21
CA ASN A 34 -5.21 16.01 -12.42
C ASN A 34 -4.83 16.26 -10.95
N THR A 35 -5.31 17.37 -10.40
CA THR A 35 -4.90 17.96 -9.09
C THR A 35 -5.25 17.09 -7.87
N ASN A 36 -6.18 16.14 -7.99
CA ASN A 36 -6.54 15.23 -6.87
C ASN A 36 -5.60 14.01 -6.74
N LYS A 37 -4.70 13.77 -7.72
CA LYS A 37 -3.66 12.73 -7.65
C LYS A 37 -2.66 13.00 -6.54
N ASP A 38 -2.44 14.28 -6.24
CA ASP A 38 -1.42 14.76 -5.33
C ASP A 38 -1.59 14.18 -3.93
N PHE A 39 -2.83 14.01 -3.45
CA PHE A 39 -3.04 13.49 -2.10
C PHE A 39 -2.76 11.99 -2.00
N ALA A 40 -3.30 11.17 -2.91
CA ALA A 40 -3.05 9.72 -2.91
C ALA A 40 -1.55 9.43 -3.08
N ALA A 41 -0.89 10.12 -4.02
CA ALA A 41 0.54 10.04 -4.22
C ALA A 41 1.33 10.51 -2.99
N ALA A 42 0.95 11.62 -2.37
CA ALA A 42 1.60 12.14 -1.15
C ALA A 42 1.46 11.17 0.03
N VAL A 43 0.31 10.50 0.18
CA VAL A 43 0.10 9.47 1.19
C VAL A 43 1.01 8.26 0.91
N CYS A 44 1.04 7.75 -0.32
CA CYS A 44 1.97 6.68 -0.70
C CYS A 44 3.42 7.05 -0.40
N LEU A 45 3.83 8.29 -0.73
CA LEU A 45 5.17 8.79 -0.47
C LEU A 45 5.48 8.91 1.02
N ALA A 46 4.52 9.39 1.82
CA ALA A 46 4.69 9.50 3.27
C ALA A 46 4.85 8.12 3.91
N ILE A 47 4.04 7.14 3.48
CA ILE A 47 4.13 5.76 3.95
C ILE A 47 5.47 5.15 3.52
N ALA A 48 5.88 5.31 2.26
CA ALA A 48 7.18 4.83 1.77
C ALA A 48 8.34 5.38 2.61
N LYS A 49 8.35 6.70 2.85
CA LYS A 49 9.37 7.34 3.69
C LYS A 49 9.36 6.81 5.12
N LYS A 50 8.18 6.60 5.70
CA LYS A 50 8.06 6.05 7.06
C LYS A 50 8.58 4.61 7.10
N LEU A 51 8.21 3.79 6.12
CA LEU A 51 8.67 2.41 5.99
C LEU A 51 10.19 2.32 5.86
N MET A 52 10.83 3.22 5.11
CA MET A 52 12.29 3.16 4.88
C MET A 52 13.11 3.71 6.06
N ASN A 53 12.56 4.64 6.84
CA ASN A 53 13.35 5.39 7.83
C ASN A 53 12.93 5.16 9.29
N ASP A 54 11.84 4.43 9.55
CA ASP A 54 11.36 4.17 10.91
C ASP A 54 11.38 2.67 11.22
N GLY A 55 12.42 2.24 11.93
CA GLY A 55 12.58 0.86 12.35
C GLY A 55 11.46 0.35 13.26
N ARG A 56 10.81 1.23 14.04
CA ARG A 56 9.66 0.81 14.86
C ARG A 56 8.47 0.46 13.98
N PHE A 57 8.18 1.30 12.99
CA PHE A 57 7.09 1.05 12.06
C PHE A 57 7.31 -0.22 11.23
N GLN A 58 8.55 -0.51 10.83
CA GLN A 58 8.91 -1.78 10.17
C GLN A 58 8.61 -3.00 11.07
N GLN A 59 8.96 -2.93 12.36
CA GLN A 59 8.70 -4.01 13.31
C GLN A 59 7.20 -4.19 13.57
N GLU A 60 6.42 -3.11 13.63
CA GLU A 60 4.96 -3.17 13.76
C GLU A 60 4.30 -3.87 12.56
N ILE A 61 4.79 -3.60 11.34
CA ILE A 61 4.33 -4.31 10.13
C ILE A 61 4.71 -5.79 10.18
N LEU A 62 5.96 -6.12 10.52
CA LEU A 62 6.41 -7.50 10.61
C LEU A 62 5.57 -8.29 11.62
N ALA A 63 5.34 -7.73 12.81
CA ALA A 63 4.52 -8.34 13.84
C ALA A 63 3.07 -8.56 13.38
N ALA A 64 2.47 -7.62 12.64
CA ALA A 64 1.12 -7.77 12.09
C ALA A 64 1.04 -8.88 11.03
N VAL A 65 2.07 -9.03 10.20
CA VAL A 65 2.17 -10.10 9.20
C VAL A 65 2.34 -11.46 9.88
N GLU A 66 3.22 -11.56 10.88
CA GLU A 66 3.46 -12.80 11.64
C GLU A 66 2.26 -13.21 12.49
N ALA A 67 1.47 -12.24 12.97
CA ALA A 67 0.22 -12.49 13.69
C ALA A 67 -0.92 -13.02 12.79
N GLY A 68 -0.73 -13.08 11.46
CA GLY A 68 -1.71 -13.68 10.54
C GLY A 68 -2.91 -12.81 10.23
N GLU A 69 -2.86 -11.49 10.46
CA GLU A 69 -3.92 -10.56 10.08
C GLU A 69 -3.84 -10.22 8.59
N THR A 70 -4.04 -11.21 7.71
CA THR A 70 -4.40 -10.91 6.32
C THR A 70 -5.83 -10.37 6.34
N ALA A 71 -5.97 -9.07 6.09
CA ALA A 71 -7.25 -8.39 5.89
C ALA A 71 -8.11 -9.18 4.88
N GLY A 72 -9.09 -9.90 5.41
CA GLY A 72 -9.90 -10.84 4.65
C GLY A 72 -11.32 -10.99 5.18
N THR A 73 -11.89 -9.95 5.79
CA THR A 73 -13.34 -9.67 5.68
C THR A 73 -13.62 -8.24 6.18
N PHE A 74 -13.82 -7.31 5.25
CA PHE A 74 -14.61 -6.10 5.52
C PHE A 74 -15.98 -6.32 4.87
N GLY A 75 -16.68 -7.35 5.35
CA GLY A 75 -18.04 -7.69 4.94
C GLY A 75 -19.01 -7.34 6.05
N GLY A 76 -19.33 -6.06 6.18
CA GLY A 76 -20.51 -5.65 6.91
C GLY A 76 -21.77 -6.03 6.14
N SER A 77 -22.58 -6.91 6.70
CA SER A 77 -24.04 -6.94 6.51
C SER A 77 -24.57 -7.64 7.75
N GLY A 78 -25.21 -6.93 8.67
CA GLY A 78 -26.58 -6.48 8.45
C GLY A 78 -27.49 -7.64 8.85
N GLY A 79 -28.10 -7.53 10.03
CA GLY A 79 -28.88 -8.61 10.63
C GLY A 79 -30.07 -9.05 9.79
N SER A 80 -30.65 -10.20 10.16
CA SER A 80 -32.10 -10.41 10.21
C SER A 80 -32.45 -11.87 10.51
N HIS A 81 -33.37 -12.02 11.47
CA HIS A 81 -34.24 -13.15 11.83
C HIS A 81 -33.66 -14.28 12.68
#